data_AF-A0A921K6G8-F1
#
_entry.id   AF-A0A921K6G8-F1
#
_cell.length_a   1.000
_cell.length_b   1.000
_cell.length_c   1.000
_cell.angle_alpha   90.00
_cell.angle_beta   90.00
_cell.angle_gamma   90.00
#
_symmetry.space_group_name_H-M   'P 1'
#
loop_
_entity.id
_entity.type
_entity.pdbx_description
1 polymer ?
#
loop_
_entity_poly.entity_id
_entity_poly.type
_entity_poly.pdbx_seq_one_letter_code
_entity_poly.pdbx_strand_id
1 'polypeptide(L)'
;MSKIIIDTKILPIKVDQVEVVPTGAVGDISRETMIKLLESADPKENEEYVDFIKRQTDAKKAALDLLKLVLGLSTKQIDKINSELEESTIDNYVGYVESLLQGLATGSYADFVKEQDEDNEEVTDPKSKEDED
;
A
#
# COMPACT_ATOMS: atom_id res chain seq x y z
N MET A 1 4.52 -8.36 22.95
CA MET A 1 4.42 -7.72 21.62
C MET A 1 3.11 -6.97 21.57
N SER A 2 3.15 -5.67 21.25
CA SER A 2 1.95 -4.86 21.07
C SER A 2 1.26 -5.26 19.78
N LYS A 3 -0.07 -5.37 19.82
CA LYS A 3 -0.88 -5.58 18.62
C LYS A 3 -1.07 -4.24 17.91
N ILE A 4 -1.13 -4.27 16.59
CA ILE A 4 -1.61 -3.15 15.78
C ILE A 4 -3.03 -3.45 15.32
N ILE A 5 -3.83 -2.39 15.14
CA ILE A 5 -5.17 -2.49 14.56
C ILE A 5 -5.07 -1.99 13.12
N ILE A 6 -5.50 -2.81 12.18
CA ILE A 6 -5.57 -2.43 10.76
C ILE A 6 -7.03 -2.21 10.41
N ASP A 7 -7.36 -1.02 9.91
CA ASP A 7 -8.68 -0.71 9.36
C ASP A 7 -8.92 -1.46 8.05
N THR A 8 -10.03 -2.17 7.95
CA THR A 8 -10.41 -2.95 6.78
C THR A 8 -11.73 -2.51 6.15
N LYS A 9 -12.32 -1.40 6.59
CA LYS A 9 -13.64 -0.92 6.09
C LYS A 9 -13.69 -0.66 4.59
N ILE A 10 -12.58 -0.24 4.00
CA ILE A 10 -12.48 0.02 2.56
C ILE A 10 -12.50 -1.30 1.75
N LEU A 11 -12.12 -2.42 2.37
CA LEU A 11 -12.09 -3.70 1.72
C LEU A 11 -13.50 -4.29 1.62
N PRO A 12 -13.84 -4.99 0.53
CA PRO A 12 -15.13 -5.67 0.36
C PRO A 12 -15.25 -6.96 1.21
N ILE A 13 -14.80 -6.91 2.48
CA ILE A 13 -14.84 -7.99 3.46
C ILE A 13 -15.76 -7.60 4.62
N LYS A 14 -16.35 -8.57 5.33
CA LYS A 14 -17.38 -8.32 6.36
C LYS A 14 -16.82 -7.91 7.74
N VAL A 15 -15.60 -7.39 7.78
CA VAL A 15 -14.88 -7.07 9.01
C VAL A 15 -14.32 -5.67 8.85
N ASP A 16 -14.48 -4.84 9.87
CA ASP A 16 -14.06 -3.44 9.84
C ASP A 16 -12.63 -3.22 10.35
N GLN A 17 -12.10 -4.18 11.11
CA GLN A 17 -10.74 -4.11 11.62
C GLN A 17 -10.14 -5.49 11.91
N VAL A 18 -8.83 -5.60 11.78
CA VAL A 18 -8.07 -6.81 12.12
C VAL A 18 -6.97 -6.48 13.13
N GLU A 19 -6.88 -7.27 14.19
CA GLU A 19 -5.75 -7.21 15.12
C GLU A 19 -4.58 -8.02 14.57
N VAL A 20 -3.43 -7.38 14.39
CA VAL A 20 -2.22 -8.02 13.86
C VAL A 20 -1.10 -7.94 14.88
N VAL A 21 -0.33 -9.02 14.99
CA VAL A 21 0.94 -9.02 15.72
C VAL A 21 2.07 -8.87 14.71
N PRO A 22 2.79 -7.74 14.68
CA PRO A 22 3.90 -7.52 13.74
C PRO A 22 5.13 -8.33 14.19
N THR A 23 5.13 -9.62 13.87
CA THR A 23 6.29 -10.48 14.14
C THR A 23 7.44 -10.16 13.18
N GLY A 24 8.66 -10.58 13.53
CA GLY A 24 9.83 -10.44 12.63
C GLY A 24 9.57 -11.00 11.23
N ALA A 25 8.91 -12.16 11.12
CA ALA A 25 8.57 -12.76 9.84
C ALA A 25 7.58 -11.92 9.01
N VAL A 26 6.61 -11.28 9.66
CA VAL A 26 5.69 -10.34 8.96
C VAL A 26 6.46 -9.10 8.49
N GLY A 27 7.37 -8.60 9.32
CA GLY A 27 8.24 -7.48 8.95
C GLY A 27 9.16 -7.80 7.77
N ASP A 28 9.72 -9.01 7.71
CA ASP A 28 10.59 -9.45 6.61
C ASP A 28 9.80 -9.55 5.30
N ILE A 29 8.61 -10.16 5.32
CA ILE A 29 7.74 -10.26 4.13
C ILE A 29 7.30 -8.87 3.66
N SER A 30 6.95 -7.96 4.57
CA SER A 30 6.63 -6.58 4.21
C SER A 30 7.79 -5.86 3.53
N ARG A 31 9.04 -6.01 4.02
CA ARG A 31 10.21 -5.40 3.37
C ARG A 31 10.49 -6.01 1.99
N GLU A 32 10.35 -7.33 1.86
CA GLU A 32 10.51 -7.99 0.56
C GLU A 32 9.45 -7.53 -0.46
N THR A 33 8.21 -7.33 -0.02
CA THR A 33 7.13 -6.78 -0.85
C THR A 33 7.46 -5.35 -1.28
N MET A 34 7.84 -4.47 -0.34
CA MET A 34 8.27 -3.10 -0.64
C MET A 34 9.43 -3.06 -1.66
N ILE A 35 10.45 -3.92 -1.50
CA ILE A 35 11.56 -4.01 -2.46
C ILE A 35 11.04 -4.35 -3.86
N LYS A 36 10.13 -5.33 -3.99
CA LYS A 36 9.57 -5.72 -5.29
C LYS A 36 8.76 -4.59 -5.91
N LEU A 37 7.96 -3.87 -5.12
CA LEU A 37 7.18 -2.72 -5.57
C LEU A 37 8.10 -1.61 -6.09
N LEU A 38 9.11 -1.23 -5.31
CA LEU A 38 10.10 -0.21 -5.69
C LEU A 38 10.89 -0.61 -6.93
N GLU A 39 11.32 -1.87 -7.02
CA GLU A 39 11.97 -2.35 -8.23
C GLU A 39 11.02 -2.24 -9.42
N SER A 40 9.74 -2.62 -9.27
CA SER A 40 8.78 -2.63 -10.37
C SER A 40 8.26 -1.26 -10.82
N ALA A 41 8.59 -0.18 -10.11
CA ALA A 41 8.10 1.16 -10.41
C ALA A 41 8.58 1.66 -11.79
N ASP A 42 9.86 1.39 -12.11
CA ASP A 42 10.49 1.86 -13.34
C ASP A 42 11.14 0.70 -14.13
N PRO A 43 11.15 0.79 -15.48
CA PRO A 43 11.93 -0.12 -16.31
C PRO A 43 13.41 -0.05 -15.95
N LYS A 44 14.07 -1.21 -15.85
CA LYS A 44 15.53 -1.28 -15.68
C LYS A 44 16.23 -0.91 -17.00
N GLU A 45 17.47 -0.44 -16.90
CA GLU A 45 18.27 -0.14 -18.09
C GLU A 45 18.43 -1.41 -18.96
N ASN A 46 18.11 -1.30 -20.25
CA ASN A 46 18.11 -2.41 -21.21
C ASN A 46 17.13 -3.56 -20.89
N GLU A 47 16.11 -3.31 -20.07
CA GLU A 47 15.04 -4.29 -19.83
C GLU A 47 14.05 -4.32 -20.99
N GLU A 48 13.72 -5.53 -21.45
CA GLU A 48 12.64 -5.73 -22.41
C GLU A 48 11.29 -5.37 -21.77
N TYR A 49 10.43 -4.68 -22.52
CA TYR A 49 9.13 -4.22 -21.98
C TYR A 49 8.28 -5.36 -21.41
N VAL A 50 8.34 -6.55 -22.02
CA VAL A 50 7.62 -7.75 -21.52
C VAL A 50 8.12 -8.16 -20.14
N ASP A 51 9.41 -8.05 -19.87
CA ASP A 51 9.99 -8.42 -18.57
C ASP A 51 9.69 -7.37 -17.50
N PHE A 52 9.61 -6.09 -17.88
CA PHE A 52 9.09 -5.04 -17.02
C PHE A 52 7.62 -5.32 -16.59
N ILE A 53 6.75 -5.71 -17.53
CA ILE A 53 5.35 -6.06 -17.22
C ILE A 53 5.24 -7.29 -16.31
N LYS A 54 6.08 -8.32 -16.52
CA LYS A 54 6.12 -9.48 -15.61
C LYS A 54 6.52 -9.07 -14.20
N ARG A 55 7.53 -8.18 -14.07
CA ARG A 55 8.01 -7.69 -12.78
C ARG A 55 6.95 -6.90 -12.02
N GLN A 56 6.17 -6.06 -12.71
CA GLN A 56 5.00 -5.40 -12.14
C GLN A 56 3.93 -6.42 -11.68
N THR A 57 3.66 -7.44 -12.49
CA THR A 57 2.71 -8.51 -12.14
C THR A 57 3.15 -9.28 -10.89
N ASP A 58 4.45 -9.59 -10.79
CA ASP A 58 5.02 -10.29 -9.63
C ASP A 58 5.01 -9.41 -8.37
N ALA A 59 5.25 -8.12 -8.50
CA ALA A 59 5.17 -7.16 -7.40
C ALA A 59 3.73 -7.01 -6.88
N LYS A 60 2.75 -6.85 -7.78
CA LYS A 60 1.32 -6.82 -7.43
C LYS A 60 0.88 -8.10 -6.73
N LYS A 61 1.35 -9.26 -7.20
CA LYS A 61 1.06 -10.54 -6.54
C LYS A 61 1.65 -10.59 -5.13
N ALA A 62 2.88 -10.13 -4.93
CA ALA A 62 3.51 -10.06 -3.61
C ALA A 62 2.73 -9.12 -2.66
N ALA A 63 2.23 -8.00 -3.17
CA ALA A 63 1.37 -7.07 -2.43
C ALA A 63 0.06 -7.72 -1.96
N LEU A 64 -0.64 -8.42 -2.86
CA LEU A 64 -1.87 -9.16 -2.51
C LEU A 64 -1.59 -10.33 -1.55
N ASP A 65 -0.47 -11.03 -1.71
CA ASP A 65 -0.05 -12.10 -0.80
C ASP A 65 0.29 -11.55 0.60
N LEU A 66 0.87 -10.35 0.69
CA LEU A 66 1.08 -9.66 1.97
C LEU A 66 -0.27 -9.37 2.66
N LEU A 67 -1.23 -8.76 1.96
CA LEU A 67 -2.57 -8.50 2.51
C LEU A 67 -3.24 -9.80 2.98
N LYS A 68 -3.12 -10.86 2.18
CA LYS A 68 -3.65 -12.18 2.51
C LYS A 68 -3.11 -12.70 3.83
N LEU A 69 -1.80 -12.63 4.01
CA LEU A 69 -1.12 -13.10 5.20
C LEU A 69 -1.46 -12.25 6.42
N VAL A 70 -1.31 -10.93 6.28
CA VAL A 70 -1.44 -9.96 7.39
C VAL A 70 -2.86 -9.92 7.92
N LEU A 71 -3.85 -9.92 7.02
CA LEU A 71 -5.26 -9.81 7.37
C LEU A 71 -5.94 -11.18 7.54
N GLY A 72 -5.21 -12.28 7.35
CA GLY A 72 -5.76 -13.64 7.46
C GLY A 72 -6.85 -13.93 6.44
N LEU A 73 -6.74 -13.39 5.22
CA LEU A 73 -7.76 -13.51 4.18
C LEU A 73 -7.67 -14.85 3.44
N SER A 74 -8.82 -15.34 3.02
CA SER A 74 -8.90 -16.44 2.06
C SER A 74 -8.53 -15.99 0.64
N THR A 75 -8.13 -16.93 -0.21
CA THR A 75 -7.92 -16.64 -1.65
C THR A 75 -9.14 -15.98 -2.28
N LYS A 76 -10.36 -16.45 -1.95
CA LYS A 76 -11.60 -15.86 -2.47
C LYS A 76 -11.79 -14.40 -2.09
N GLN A 77 -11.34 -13.99 -0.90
CA GLN A 77 -11.43 -12.60 -0.46
C GLN A 77 -10.41 -11.73 -1.21
N ILE A 78 -9.21 -12.26 -1.47
CA ILE A 78 -8.19 -11.59 -2.30
C ILE A 78 -8.68 -11.43 -3.74
N ASP A 79 -9.24 -12.49 -4.33
CA ASP A 79 -9.80 -12.43 -5.68
C ASP A 79 -10.90 -11.35 -5.75
N LYS A 80 -11.75 -11.28 -4.72
CA LYS A 80 -12.80 -10.26 -4.61
C LYS A 80 -12.22 -8.85 -4.54
N ILE A 81 -11.23 -8.62 -3.67
CA ILE A 81 -10.51 -7.33 -3.56
C ILE A 81 -9.96 -6.92 -4.92
N ASN A 82 -9.23 -7.81 -5.59
CA ASN A 82 -8.60 -7.53 -6.89
C ASN A 82 -9.61 -7.32 -8.04
N SER A 83 -10.85 -7.80 -7.89
CA SER A 83 -11.91 -7.61 -8.90
C SER A 83 -12.83 -6.42 -8.65
N GLU A 84 -12.96 -5.97 -7.39
CA GLU A 84 -13.94 -4.95 -7.00
C GLU A 84 -13.31 -3.59 -6.69
N LEU A 85 -12.03 -3.55 -6.32
CA LEU A 85 -11.33 -2.30 -6.05
C LEU A 85 -10.49 -1.86 -7.25
N GLU A 86 -10.34 -0.54 -7.40
CA GLU A 86 -9.38 0.03 -8.32
C GLU A 86 -7.95 -0.30 -7.89
N GLU A 87 -7.06 -0.46 -8.87
CA GLU A 87 -5.65 -0.79 -8.62
C GLU A 87 -4.98 0.23 -7.70
N SER A 88 -5.21 1.52 -7.93
CA SER A 88 -4.73 2.62 -7.06
C SER A 88 -5.19 2.48 -5.61
N THR A 89 -6.42 2.01 -5.38
CA THR A 89 -6.94 1.79 -4.03
C THR A 89 -6.23 0.61 -3.37
N ILE A 90 -5.93 -0.45 -4.13
CA ILE A 90 -5.19 -1.61 -3.63
C ILE A 90 -3.77 -1.19 -3.25
N ASP A 91 -3.09 -0.45 -4.12
CA ASP A 91 -1.70 -0.02 -3.92
C ASP A 91 -1.59 0.91 -2.70
N ASN A 92 -2.48 1.90 -2.58
CA ASN A 92 -2.52 2.79 -1.41
C ASN A 92 -2.81 2.02 -0.11
N TYR A 93 -3.71 1.03 -0.18
CA TYR A 93 -4.04 0.20 0.98
C TYR A 93 -2.86 -0.71 1.39
N VAL A 94 -2.09 -1.22 0.44
CA VAL A 94 -0.84 -1.94 0.72
C VAL A 94 0.16 -1.02 1.40
N GLY A 95 0.35 0.20 0.89
CA GLY A 95 1.22 1.21 1.51
C GLY A 95 0.81 1.57 2.94
N TYR A 96 -0.50 1.69 3.20
CA TYR A 96 -1.04 1.87 4.55
C TYR A 96 -0.67 0.70 5.47
N VAL A 97 -0.91 -0.54 5.03
CA VAL A 97 -0.60 -1.75 5.82
C VAL A 97 0.90 -1.85 6.11
N GLU A 98 1.75 -1.60 5.11
CA GLU A 98 3.21 -1.60 5.29
C GLU A 98 3.67 -0.51 6.25
N SER A 99 3.06 0.68 6.19
CA SER A 99 3.37 1.80 7.11
C SER A 99 2.99 1.47 8.55
N LEU A 100 1.84 0.82 8.78
CA LEU A 100 1.45 0.33 10.10
C LEU A 100 2.42 -0.74 10.63
N LEU A 101 2.82 -1.70 9.78
CA LEU A 101 3.73 -2.78 10.17
C LEU A 101 5.12 -2.27 10.55
N GLN A 102 5.56 -1.18 9.93
CA GLN A 102 6.84 -0.53 10.21
C GLN A 102 6.78 0.50 11.35
N GLY A 103 5.57 0.80 11.86
CA GLY A 103 5.36 1.83 12.88
C GLY A 103 5.53 3.26 12.35
N LEU A 104 5.38 3.44 11.04
CA LEU A 104 5.44 4.74 10.35
C LEU A 104 4.09 5.43 10.31
N ALA A 105 2.99 4.67 10.42
CA ALA A 105 1.64 5.19 10.50
C ALA A 105 0.90 4.61 11.71
N THR A 106 -0.20 5.27 12.10
CA THR A 106 -1.19 4.75 13.05
C THR A 106 -2.58 5.22 12.63
N GLY A 107 -3.65 4.62 13.15
CA GLY A 107 -5.01 5.09 12.88
C GLY A 107 -5.65 4.42 11.66
N SER A 108 -6.65 5.08 11.08
CA SER A 108 -7.50 4.51 10.03
C SER A 108 -6.90 4.65 8.63
N TYR A 109 -7.42 3.90 7.66
CA TYR A 109 -7.01 4.07 6.26
C TYR A 109 -7.40 5.46 5.73
N ALA A 110 -8.54 5.98 6.16
CA ALA A 110 -9.00 7.31 5.76
C ALA A 110 -8.06 8.42 6.27
N ASP A 111 -7.54 8.28 7.49
CA ASP A 111 -6.57 9.24 8.04
C ASP A 111 -5.26 9.19 7.26
N PHE A 112 -4.78 7.99 6.94
CA PHE A 112 -3.57 7.79 6.14
C PHE A 112 -3.66 8.43 4.75
N VAL A 113 -4.79 8.26 4.05
CA VAL A 113 -4.98 8.91 2.74
C VAL A 113 -5.02 10.43 2.88
N LYS A 114 -5.68 10.95 3.92
CA LYS A 114 -5.75 12.38 4.17
C LYS A 114 -4.36 12.99 4.43
N GLU A 115 -3.52 12.30 5.20
CA GLU A 115 -2.13 12.72 5.45
C GLU A 115 -1.31 12.77 4.16
N GLN A 116 -1.48 11.77 3.26
CA GLN A 116 -0.80 11.77 1.96
C GLN A 116 -1.28 12.90 1.03
N ASP A 117 -2.56 13.24 1.07
CA ASP A 117 -3.12 14.33 0.28
C ASP A 117 -2.63 15.70 0.81
N GLU A 118 -2.58 15.87 2.13
CA GLU A 118 -2.11 17.11 2.78
C GLU A 118 -0.61 17.35 2.54
N ASP A 119 0.23 16.31 2.61
CA ASP A 119 1.66 16.38 2.27
C ASP A 119 1.92 16.72 0.79
N ASN A 120 0.99 16.37 -0.11
CA ASN A 120 1.08 16.70 -1.53
C ASN A 120 0.61 18.14 -1.84
N GLU A 121 -0.29 18.72 -1.04
CA GLU A 121 -0.75 20.11 -1.24
C GLU A 121 0.31 21.16 -0.83
N GLU A 122 1.18 20.88 0.14
CA GLU A 122 2.21 21.83 0.60
C GLU A 122 3.34 22.10 -0.43
N VAL A 123 3.46 21.30 -1.49
CA VAL A 123 4.52 21.45 -2.51
C VAL A 123 4.11 22.39 -3.67
N THR A 124 2.85 22.84 -3.74
CA THR A 124 2.32 23.61 -4.87
C THR A 124 1.85 25.04 -4.55
N ASP A 125 2.59 25.81 -3.74
CA ASP A 125 2.40 27.28 -3.73
C ASP A 125 3.70 28.08 -3.48
N PRO A 126 4.52 28.35 -4.52
CA PRO A 126 5.22 29.62 -4.54
C PRO A 126 4.17 30.67 -4.91
N LYS A 127 3.67 31.39 -3.92
CA LYS A 127 2.84 32.59 -4.15
C LYS A 127 3.54 33.49 -5.16
N SER A 128 3.12 33.43 -6.43
CA SER A 128 3.38 34.47 -7.40
C SER A 128 2.58 35.68 -6.97
N LYS A 129 3.16 36.47 -6.05
CA LYS A 129 2.87 37.89 -5.98
C LYS A 129 3.57 38.53 -7.18
N GLU A 130 2.91 38.49 -8.32
CA GLU A 130 3.06 39.56 -9.29
C GLU A 130 2.31 40.75 -8.68
N ASP A 131 3.04 41.61 -7.97
CA ASP A 131 2.63 42.98 -7.72
C ASP A 131 2.69 43.69 -9.09
N GLU A 132 1.54 43.84 -9.75
CA GLU A 132 1.39 44.75 -10.89
C GLU A 132 1.41 46.20 -10.37
N ASP A 133 2.45 46.95 -10.74
CA ASP A 133 2.55 48.42 -10.65
C ASP A 133 1.63 49.13 -11.66
#